data_AF-A0A965UMV6-F1
#
_entry.id   AF-A0A965UMV6-F1
#
_cell.length_a   1.000
_cell.length_b   1.000
_cell.length_c   1.000
_cell.angle_alpha   90.00
_cell.angle_beta   90.00
_cell.angle_gamma   90.00
#
_symmetry.space_group_name_H-M   'P 1'
#
loop_
_entity.id
_entity.type
_entity.pdbx_description
1 polymer ?
#
loop_
_entity_poly.entity_id
_entity_poly.type
_entity_poly.pdbx_seq_one_letter_code
_entity_poly.pdbx_strand_id
1 'polypeptide(L)'
;MALVYDNSATGLRKVKLSNLVEDGSLTSAKIATLSPSPEGTYGGATAIPTIIVNSKGQVTSASTSAAIAGAVGGGTDKLFWENDQTMTTNYTLTSNKNAMTAGPITINSGITLTVPSGATYTVV
;
A
#
# COMPACT_ATOMS: atom_id res chain seq x y z
N MET A 1 13.27 3.78 48.64
CA MET A 1 13.20 3.61 47.17
C MET A 1 14.20 4.58 46.56
N ALA A 2 15.29 4.09 45.95
CA ALA A 2 16.34 4.96 45.41
C ALA A 2 15.84 5.64 44.12
N LEU A 3 15.97 6.96 44.03
CA LEU A 3 15.69 7.75 42.84
C LEU A 3 16.97 7.86 42.02
N VAL A 4 16.90 7.60 40.72
CA VAL A 4 18.02 7.77 39.77
C VAL A 4 17.74 9.04 38.94
N TYR A 5 18.79 9.71 38.48
CA TYR A 5 18.68 10.90 37.64
C TYR A 5 18.71 10.52 36.15
N ASP A 6 17.77 11.06 35.40
CA ASP A 6 17.75 10.98 33.94
C ASP A 6 18.73 11.99 33.33
N ASN A 7 19.78 11.50 32.67
CA ASN A 7 20.81 12.32 32.01
C ASN A 7 20.54 12.52 30.50
N SER A 8 19.40 12.05 29.99
CA SER A 8 18.98 12.22 28.59
C SER A 8 18.24 13.54 28.32
N ALA A 9 17.82 14.24 29.38
CA ALA A 9 17.26 15.58 29.32
C ALA A 9 18.34 16.64 29.62
N THR A 10 18.18 17.86 29.12
CA THR A 10 19.08 19.01 29.35
C THR A 10 19.10 19.51 30.82
N GLY A 11 18.60 18.73 31.77
CA GLY A 11 18.60 19.00 33.20
C GLY A 11 18.20 17.77 34.03
N LEU A 12 18.77 17.64 35.24
CA LEU A 12 18.57 16.48 36.12
C LEU A 12 17.10 16.39 36.58
N ARG A 13 16.37 15.39 36.07
CA ARG A 13 15.00 15.09 36.50
C ARG A 13 15.00 13.84 37.38
N LYS A 14 14.38 13.92 38.56
CA LYS A 14 14.15 12.76 39.43
C LYS A 14 12.99 11.95 38.85
N VAL A 15 13.26 10.73 38.39
CA VAL A 15 12.25 9.84 37.82
C VAL A 15 12.32 8.48 38.51
N LYS A 16 11.19 7.78 38.63
CA LYS A 16 11.19 6.38 39.08
C LYS A 16 11.85 5.53 37.99
N LEU A 17 12.74 4.61 38.37
CA LEU A 17 13.46 3.75 37.42
C LEU A 17 12.51 2.97 36.50
N SER A 18 11.33 2.58 36.99
CA SER A 18 10.26 1.91 36.22
C SER A 18 9.68 2.73 35.06
N ASN A 19 9.94 4.04 35.03
CA ASN A 19 9.42 4.95 34.02
C ASN A 19 10.50 5.35 33.01
N LEU A 20 11.75 4.90 33.20
CA LEU A 20 12.81 5.04 32.22
C LEU A 20 12.93 3.72 31.44
N VAL A 21 13.10 3.85 30.14
CA VAL A 21 13.62 2.76 29.32
C VAL A 21 15.13 2.81 29.51
N GLU A 22 15.71 1.77 30.11
CA GLU A 22 17.17 1.69 30.28
C GLU A 22 17.85 1.62 28.90
N ASP A 23 19.08 2.12 28.81
CA ASP A 23 19.86 2.05 27.56
C ASP A 23 20.00 0.59 27.11
N GLY A 24 19.83 0.34 25.81
CA GLY A 24 19.81 -1.01 25.24
C GLY A 24 18.63 -1.90 25.66
N SER A 25 17.71 -1.44 26.51
CA SER A 25 16.60 -2.27 26.99
C SER A 25 15.52 -2.52 25.94
N LEU A 26 15.53 -1.78 24.82
CA LEU A 26 14.76 -2.08 23.61
C LEU A 26 15.63 -2.90 22.65
N THR A 27 15.56 -4.22 22.78
CA THR A 27 16.29 -5.15 21.91
C THR A 27 15.49 -5.46 20.65
N SER A 28 16.17 -5.94 19.60
CA SER A 28 15.48 -6.44 18.40
C SER A 28 14.45 -7.51 18.74
N ALA A 29 14.68 -8.34 19.77
CA ALA A 29 13.71 -9.33 20.24
C ALA A 29 12.45 -8.72 20.87
N LYS A 30 12.56 -7.56 21.53
CA LYS A 30 11.40 -6.83 22.08
C LYS A 30 10.63 -6.04 21.00
N ILE A 31 11.30 -5.73 19.88
CA ILE A 31 10.70 -5.08 18.71
C ILE A 31 10.28 -6.11 17.64
N ALA A 32 10.66 -7.39 17.77
CA ALA A 32 10.46 -8.44 16.77
C ALA A 32 8.99 -8.71 16.39
N THR A 33 8.04 -8.37 17.26
CA THR A 33 6.60 -8.42 16.99
C THR A 33 6.08 -7.30 16.08
N LEU A 34 6.93 -6.35 15.65
CA LEU A 34 6.59 -5.29 14.69
C LEU A 34 6.96 -5.65 13.24
N SER A 35 7.78 -6.69 13.03
CA SER A 35 8.06 -7.27 11.72
C SER A 35 7.01 -8.35 11.39
N PRO A 36 6.47 -8.40 10.15
CA PRO A 36 5.57 -9.48 9.77
C PRO A 36 6.28 -10.83 9.90
N SER A 37 5.57 -11.84 10.40
CA SER A 37 6.05 -13.21 10.52
C SER A 37 5.33 -14.09 9.50
N PRO A 38 6.04 -14.74 8.56
CA PRO A 38 7.49 -14.71 8.36
C PRO A 38 8.01 -13.41 7.70
N GLU A 39 9.30 -13.12 7.88
CA GLU A 39 9.99 -12.02 7.21
C GLU A 39 9.93 -12.21 5.68
N GLY A 40 9.66 -11.13 4.94
CA GLY A 40 9.49 -11.19 3.49
C GLY A 40 9.69 -9.85 2.80
N THR A 41 9.95 -9.90 1.49
CA THR A 41 9.98 -8.69 0.65
C THR A 41 8.54 -8.31 0.29
N TYR A 42 8.16 -7.07 0.58
CA TYR A 42 6.86 -6.53 0.23
C TYR A 42 7.00 -5.65 -1.01
N GLY A 43 6.45 -6.12 -2.12
CA GLY A 43 6.45 -5.44 -3.41
C GLY A 43 7.31 -6.12 -4.48
N GLY A 44 7.12 -5.68 -5.72
CA GLY A 44 7.77 -6.21 -6.90
C GLY A 44 7.31 -5.47 -8.16
N ALA A 45 7.67 -5.98 -9.34
CA ALA A 45 7.28 -5.36 -10.61
C ALA A 45 5.75 -5.20 -10.78
N THR A 46 4.98 -6.10 -10.16
CA THR A 46 3.51 -6.17 -10.25
C THR A 46 2.81 -5.93 -8.91
N ALA A 47 3.56 -5.59 -7.86
CA ALA A 47 3.03 -5.46 -6.50
C ALA A 47 3.60 -4.19 -5.82
N ILE A 48 2.74 -3.25 -5.44
CA ILE A 48 3.14 -2.05 -4.71
C ILE A 48 2.98 -2.32 -3.20
N PRO A 49 4.00 -2.07 -2.37
CA PRO A 49 3.87 -2.23 -0.93
C PRO A 49 2.87 -1.24 -0.33
N THR A 50 2.00 -1.72 0.55
CA THR A 50 1.07 -0.93 1.36
C THR A 50 1.41 -1.10 2.83
N ILE A 51 1.66 0.01 3.52
CA ILE A 51 1.99 0.05 4.94
C ILE A 51 0.91 0.81 5.69
N ILE A 52 0.37 0.21 6.75
CA ILE A 52 -0.61 0.87 7.63
C ILE A 52 0.09 1.23 8.94
N VAL A 53 -0.08 2.49 9.36
CA VAL A 53 0.42 3.00 10.64
C VAL A 53 -0.72 3.47 11.53
N ASN A 54 -0.55 3.32 12.85
CA ASN A 54 -1.49 3.90 13.81
C ASN A 54 -1.16 5.37 14.11
N SER A 55 -1.99 6.04 14.91
CA SER A 55 -1.82 7.46 15.29
C SER A 55 -0.54 7.75 16.10
N LYS A 56 0.18 6.71 16.55
CA LYS A 56 1.46 6.81 17.25
C LYS A 56 2.66 6.52 16.33
N GLY A 57 2.43 6.31 15.03
CA GLY A 57 3.47 6.04 14.03
C GLY A 57 3.99 4.61 13.99
N GLN A 58 3.35 3.65 14.67
CA GLN A 58 3.76 2.24 14.64
C GLN A 58 3.19 1.54 13.40
N VAL A 59 3.98 0.71 12.73
CA VAL A 59 3.51 -0.18 11.66
C VAL A 59 2.60 -1.25 12.27
N THR A 60 1.38 -1.36 11.75
CA THR A 60 0.39 -2.36 12.18
C THR A 60 0.09 -3.39 11.10
N SER A 61 0.47 -3.11 9.85
CA SER A 61 0.34 -4.04 8.72
C SER A 61 1.33 -3.68 7.62
N ALA A 62 1.89 -4.71 6.98
CA ALA A 62 2.60 -4.64 5.71
C ALA A 62 1.95 -5.63 4.75
N SER A 63 1.54 -5.15 3.58
CA SER A 63 0.88 -5.93 2.54
C SER A 63 1.26 -5.39 1.16
N THR A 64 0.67 -5.94 0.11
CA THR A 64 0.87 -5.47 -1.26
C THR A 64 -0.48 -5.22 -1.94
N SER A 65 -0.53 -4.19 -2.77
CA SER A 65 -1.60 -3.95 -3.74
C SER A 65 -1.09 -4.27 -5.14
N ALA A 66 -1.98 -4.68 -6.05
CA ALA A 66 -1.60 -4.90 -7.44
C ALA A 66 -1.07 -3.59 -8.06
N ALA A 67 0.09 -3.65 -8.71
CA ALA A 67 0.56 -2.56 -9.54
C ALA A 67 -0.20 -2.63 -10.88
N ILE A 68 -0.94 -1.57 -11.20
CA ILE A 68 -1.40 -1.31 -12.57
C ILE A 68 -0.21 -0.82 -13.42
N ALA A 69 0.79 -1.68 -13.60
CA ALA A 69 1.85 -1.48 -14.57
C ALA A 69 1.42 -2.10 -15.90
N GLY A 70 1.84 -1.50 -17.02
CA GLY A 70 1.67 -2.13 -18.33
C GLY A 70 2.19 -3.57 -18.33
N ALA A 71 1.61 -4.41 -19.18
CA ALA A 71 1.96 -5.82 -19.27
C ALA A 71 3.46 -5.98 -19.57
N VAL A 72 4.15 -6.75 -18.73
CA VAL A 72 5.52 -7.18 -18.96
C VAL A 72 5.47 -8.55 -19.62
N GLY A 73 6.09 -8.68 -20.80
CA GLY A 73 6.30 -9.99 -21.42
C GLY A 73 7.35 -10.82 -20.65
N GLY A 74 8.02 -11.77 -21.31
CA GLY A 74 9.13 -12.53 -20.71
C GLY A 74 10.40 -11.71 -20.35
N GLY A 75 10.34 -10.38 -20.44
CA GLY A 75 11.46 -9.43 -20.23
C GLY A 75 11.02 -8.19 -19.44
N THR A 76 11.79 -7.10 -19.51
CA THR A 76 11.55 -5.87 -18.72
C THR A 76 10.75 -4.78 -19.44
N ASP A 77 10.35 -5.02 -20.68
CA ASP A 77 9.63 -4.05 -21.50
C ASP A 77 8.24 -3.77 -20.93
N LYS A 78 7.86 -2.49 -20.91
CA LYS A 78 6.53 -2.01 -20.47
C LYS A 78 5.74 -1.41 -21.65
N LEU A 79 5.88 -2.04 -22.81
CA LEU A 79 5.35 -1.54 -24.09
C LEU A 79 3.88 -1.93 -24.30
N PHE A 80 3.42 -2.99 -23.64
CA PHE A 80 2.08 -3.54 -23.83
C PHE A 80 1.12 -3.05 -22.76
N TRP A 81 -0.12 -2.81 -23.17
CA TRP A 81 -1.24 -2.59 -22.27
C TRP A 81 -2.26 -3.70 -22.49
N GLU A 82 -2.64 -4.38 -21.42
CA GLU A 82 -3.64 -5.44 -21.44
C GLU A 82 -4.81 -5.02 -20.56
N ASN A 83 -5.99 -4.92 -21.17
CA ASN A 83 -7.25 -4.79 -20.45
C ASN A 83 -7.93 -6.16 -20.34
N ASP A 84 -8.70 -6.35 -19.27
CA ASP A 84 -9.63 -7.47 -19.19
C ASP A 84 -10.60 -7.44 -20.37
N GLN A 85 -11.03 -8.62 -20.83
CA GLN A 85 -12.00 -8.76 -21.91
C GLN A 85 -13.45 -8.68 -21.41
N THR A 86 -13.68 -8.82 -20.10
CA THR A 86 -15.02 -8.91 -19.52
C THR A 86 -15.19 -7.91 -18.39
N MET A 87 -16.17 -7.03 -18.54
CA MET A 87 -16.59 -6.08 -17.51
C MET A 87 -17.61 -6.76 -16.57
N THR A 88 -17.20 -6.94 -15.32
CA THR A 88 -18.00 -7.65 -14.30
C THR A 88 -18.68 -6.73 -13.29
N THR A 89 -18.39 -5.43 -13.31
CA THR A 89 -18.86 -4.43 -12.34
C THR A 89 -19.26 -3.15 -13.05
N ASN A 90 -20.32 -2.49 -12.57
CA ASN A 90 -20.75 -1.18 -13.10
C ASN A 90 -19.61 -0.16 -13.05
N TYR A 91 -19.45 0.62 -14.10
CA TYR A 91 -18.44 1.68 -14.16
C TYR A 91 -18.97 2.90 -14.89
N THR A 92 -18.65 4.07 -14.34
CA THR A 92 -18.89 5.35 -14.99
C THR A 92 -17.54 5.97 -15.28
N LEU A 93 -17.29 6.31 -16.56
CA LEU A 93 -16.11 7.11 -16.91
C LEU A 93 -16.14 8.40 -16.08
N THR A 94 -14.98 8.80 -15.58
CA THR A 94 -14.87 10.09 -14.90
C THR A 94 -15.26 11.21 -15.85
N SER A 95 -16.04 12.20 -15.37
CA SER A 95 -16.43 13.36 -16.17
C SER A 95 -15.21 14.03 -16.83
N ASN A 96 -15.36 14.41 -18.10
CA ASN A 96 -14.31 15.01 -18.92
C ASN A 96 -13.08 14.10 -19.16
N LYS A 97 -13.25 12.77 -19.12
CA LYS A 97 -12.22 11.79 -19.50
C LYS A 97 -12.71 10.91 -20.64
N ASN A 98 -11.79 10.53 -21.50
CA ASN A 98 -11.99 9.47 -22.49
C ASN A 98 -11.37 8.17 -21.97
N ALA A 99 -11.85 7.04 -22.48
CA ALA A 99 -11.31 5.72 -22.16
C ALA A 99 -11.19 4.86 -23.43
N MET A 100 -10.35 3.83 -23.36
CA MET A 100 -10.20 2.86 -24.45
C MET A 100 -9.91 1.45 -23.94
N THR A 101 -10.24 0.45 -24.75
CA THR A 101 -9.77 -0.93 -24.63
C THR A 101 -9.10 -1.36 -25.92
N ALA A 102 -8.06 -2.19 -25.80
CA ALA A 102 -7.49 -2.95 -26.89
C ALA A 102 -8.36 -4.21 -27.12
N GLY A 103 -9.02 -4.26 -28.28
CA GLY A 103 -9.92 -5.34 -28.67
C GLY A 103 -11.34 -5.25 -28.06
N PRO A 104 -12.30 -5.99 -28.65
CA PRO A 104 -13.68 -6.05 -28.16
C PRO A 104 -13.77 -6.48 -26.70
N ILE A 105 -14.73 -5.91 -25.98
CA ILE A 105 -15.07 -6.34 -24.61
C ILE A 105 -16.49 -6.88 -24.53
N THR A 106 -16.69 -7.76 -23.56
CA THR A 106 -18.01 -8.24 -23.13
C THR A 106 -18.44 -7.49 -21.88
N ILE A 107 -19.67 -6.98 -21.85
CA ILE A 107 -20.28 -6.44 -20.63
C ILE A 107 -21.23 -7.49 -20.08
N ASN A 108 -21.01 -7.94 -18.85
CA ASN A 108 -21.86 -8.96 -18.24
C ASN A 108 -23.31 -8.50 -18.11
N SER A 109 -24.25 -9.44 -18.13
CA SER A 109 -25.66 -9.15 -17.89
C SER A 109 -25.85 -8.43 -16.54
N GLY A 110 -26.66 -7.36 -16.54
CA GLY A 110 -26.88 -6.52 -15.35
C GLY A 110 -25.78 -5.49 -15.07
N ILE A 111 -24.72 -5.44 -15.89
CA ILE A 111 -23.63 -4.45 -15.79
C ILE A 111 -23.81 -3.34 -16.81
N THR A 112 -23.51 -2.11 -16.41
CA THR A 112 -23.59 -0.89 -17.22
C THR A 112 -22.25 -0.17 -17.25
N LEU A 113 -21.82 0.18 -18.47
CA LEU A 113 -20.77 1.17 -18.72
C LEU A 113 -21.44 2.51 -19.04
N THR A 114 -21.24 3.50 -18.18
CA THR A 114 -21.75 4.86 -18.42
C THR A 114 -20.65 5.74 -18.99
N VAL A 115 -20.90 6.31 -20.15
CA VAL A 115 -20.04 7.31 -20.81
C VAL A 115 -20.71 8.68 -20.65
N PRO A 116 -20.17 9.58 -19.81
CA PRO A 116 -20.75 10.92 -19.62
C PRO A 116 -20.76 11.75 -20.90
N SER A 117 -21.61 12.78 -20.94
CA SER A 117 -21.60 13.75 -22.05
C SER A 117 -20.21 14.36 -22.25
N GLY A 118 -19.77 14.44 -23.50
CA GLY A 118 -18.43 14.93 -23.87
C GLY A 118 -17.30 13.91 -23.70
N ALA A 119 -17.57 12.71 -23.17
CA ALA A 119 -16.60 11.61 -23.15
C ALA A 119 -16.72 10.74 -24.40
N THR A 120 -15.60 10.11 -24.78
CA THR A 120 -15.54 9.06 -25.80
C THR A 120 -14.98 7.79 -25.18
N TYR A 121 -15.64 6.68 -25.46
CA TYR A 121 -15.13 5.34 -25.23
C TYR A 121 -14.82 4.70 -26.59
N THR A 122 -13.60 4.17 -26.75
CA THR A 122 -13.17 3.56 -28.02
C THR A 122 -12.68 2.14 -27.80
N VAL A 123 -13.06 1.25 -28.70
CA VAL A 123 -12.47 -0.08 -28.84
C VAL A 123 -11.49 0.00 -30.01
N VAL A 124 -10.21 -0.29 -29.74
CA VAL A 124 -9.12 -0.24 -30.74
C VAL A 124 -8.85 -1.62 -31.32
#